data_AF-A0A5C9BH17-F1
#
_entry.id   AF-A0A5C9BH17-F1
#
_cell.length_a   1.000
_cell.length_b   1.000
_cell.length_c   1.000
_cell.angle_alpha   90.00
_cell.angle_beta   90.00
_cell.angle_gamma   90.00
#
_symmetry.space_group_name_H-M   'P 1'
#
loop_
_entity.id
_entity.type
_entity.pdbx_description
1 polymer ?
#
loop_
_entity_poly.entity_id
_entity_poly.type
_entity_poly.pdbx_seq_one_letter_code
_entity_poly.pdbx_strand_id
1 'polypeptide(L)'
;MLRRSVVRESVKALLNDSVSGGVEAVPAFFDSDLISFPLLTGELFPYVDLRPVPRGRTVQGASVGNPTVTWGTAEGTAISLFNTSSLIAEIGTTIHPVVAAIEVGRDFLADAAADVGRVLTENIGQALMAELDRIVPNGNGLTEPGGIFNASGTIAVNSENNTAGPPTLADYETLLFAVGKQYRNPSMRCAFISNDTTYRRSRGIRVDPHAIGTTVNQTPVLGLDAINQYSTIGWPHRIQNDVGNSSAAFGALAKYRMYRRQGMQLEWVTTGQELARKNLALLLVRARFGGQVVDGDAFSVMTDCQS
;
A
#
# COMPACT_ATOMS: atom_id res chain seq x y z
N MET A 1 28.86 -81.03 34.27
CA MET A 1 30.10 -80.32 34.64
C MET A 1 30.28 -79.16 33.66
N LEU A 2 30.44 -77.93 34.17
CA LEU A 2 30.49 -76.64 33.43
C LEU A 2 31.63 -76.52 32.40
N ARG A 3 31.42 -75.74 31.32
CA ARG A 3 32.16 -74.48 31.06
C ARG A 3 31.60 -73.64 29.90
N ARG A 4 31.70 -72.31 30.07
CA ARG A 4 31.15 -71.17 29.30
C ARG A 4 32.25 -70.56 28.41
N SER A 5 31.95 -70.00 27.23
CA SER A 5 32.70 -68.86 26.69
C SER A 5 31.95 -68.01 25.63
N VAL A 6 31.63 -66.78 26.05
CA VAL A 6 31.74 -65.46 25.39
C VAL A 6 31.07 -65.21 24.03
N VAL A 7 30.05 -64.35 24.10
CA VAL A 7 29.45 -63.51 23.05
C VAL A 7 30.48 -62.54 22.48
N ARG A 8 30.54 -62.40 21.14
CA ARG A 8 31.00 -61.18 20.47
C ARG A 8 29.86 -60.63 19.63
N GLU A 9 29.23 -59.58 20.15
CA GLU A 9 28.35 -58.69 19.40
C GLU A 9 29.18 -58.02 18.30
N SER A 10 28.88 -58.31 17.04
CA SER A 10 29.24 -57.42 15.95
C SER A 10 28.29 -56.22 16.02
N VAL A 11 28.76 -55.15 16.66
CA VAL A 11 28.10 -53.84 16.71
C VAL A 11 27.78 -53.41 15.28
N LYS A 12 26.48 -53.36 14.96
CA LYS A 12 26.01 -52.80 13.69
C LYS A 12 26.24 -51.31 13.73
N ALA A 13 27.24 -50.83 13.00
CA ALA A 13 27.50 -49.40 12.85
C ALA A 13 26.26 -48.73 12.23
N LEU A 14 25.69 -47.77 12.96
CA LEU A 14 24.68 -46.83 12.48
C LEU A 14 25.35 -45.90 11.45
N LEU A 15 25.56 -46.40 10.24
CA LEU A 15 26.09 -45.62 9.12
C LEU A 15 24.93 -45.01 8.34
N ASN A 16 25.00 -43.68 8.19
CA ASN A 16 24.08 -42.83 7.46
C ASN A 16 24.33 -42.96 5.95
N ASP A 17 23.85 -44.05 5.36
CA ASP A 17 23.97 -44.40 3.94
C ASP A 17 22.58 -44.83 3.42
N SER A 18 22.27 -44.39 2.19
CA SER A 18 21.12 -44.71 1.35
C SER A 18 20.61 -46.16 1.30
N VAL A 19 21.37 -47.15 1.77
CA VAL A 19 20.98 -48.57 1.76
C VAL A 19 20.60 -49.12 3.16
N SER A 20 20.80 -48.35 4.23
CA SER A 20 20.53 -48.79 5.61
C SER A 20 19.18 -48.26 6.13
N GLY A 21 18.32 -49.16 6.62
CA GLY A 21 17.02 -48.84 7.24
C GLY A 21 17.06 -47.99 8.53
N GLY A 22 18.20 -47.36 8.85
CA GLY A 22 18.32 -46.35 9.90
C GLY A 22 17.71 -44.99 9.53
N VAL A 23 17.43 -44.76 8.24
CA VAL A 23 16.70 -43.55 7.77
C VAL A 23 15.27 -43.49 8.33
N GLU A 24 14.65 -44.63 8.66
CA GLU A 24 13.29 -44.65 9.20
C GLU A 24 13.20 -44.39 10.72
N ALA A 25 14.33 -44.38 11.43
CA ALA A 25 14.36 -44.15 12.89
C ALA A 25 14.83 -42.74 13.28
N VAL A 26 15.23 -41.91 12.31
CA VAL A 26 15.63 -40.53 12.54
C VAL A 26 14.57 -39.66 11.87
N PRO A 27 13.78 -38.87 12.63
CA PRO A 27 12.90 -37.89 12.01
C PRO A 27 13.75 -36.99 11.13
N ALA A 28 13.40 -36.88 9.84
CA ALA A 28 13.86 -35.76 9.04
C ALA A 28 13.45 -34.50 9.82
N PHE A 29 14.43 -33.76 10.32
CA PHE A 29 14.19 -32.53 11.06
C PHE A 29 13.44 -31.59 10.11
N PHE A 30 12.12 -31.51 10.26
CA PHE A 30 11.33 -30.50 9.60
C PHE A 30 11.71 -29.19 10.26
N ASP A 31 12.26 -28.27 9.46
CA ASP A 31 12.39 -26.89 9.87
C ASP A 31 10.98 -26.38 10.22
N SER A 32 10.74 -26.14 11.51
CA SER A 32 9.43 -25.74 12.02
C SER A 32 9.09 -24.29 11.68
N ASP A 33 10.04 -23.55 11.10
CA ASP A 33 9.82 -22.17 10.65
C ASP A 33 9.11 -22.16 9.31
N LEU A 34 7.83 -21.82 9.36
CA LEU A 34 7.05 -21.49 8.18
C LEU A 34 7.58 -20.15 7.62
N ILE A 35 8.27 -20.20 6.48
CA ILE A 35 8.80 -19.00 5.82
C ILE A 35 7.63 -18.16 5.28
N SER A 36 7.38 -16.99 5.88
CA SER A 36 6.46 -15.97 5.36
C SER A 36 7.21 -14.97 4.48
N PHE A 37 6.59 -14.52 3.40
CA PHE A 37 7.14 -13.48 2.54
C PHE A 37 6.73 -12.10 3.05
N PRO A 38 7.66 -11.15 3.21
CA PRO A 38 7.32 -9.81 3.67
C PRO A 38 6.51 -9.08 2.59
N LEU A 39 5.37 -8.51 2.99
CA LEU A 39 4.58 -7.61 2.16
C LEU A 39 4.89 -6.15 2.51
N LEU A 40 4.95 -5.29 1.50
CA LEU A 40 5.02 -3.84 1.72
C LEU A 40 3.68 -3.37 2.27
N THR A 41 3.68 -2.86 3.50
CA THR A 41 2.46 -2.42 4.19
C THR A 41 2.73 -1.15 4.98
N GLY A 42 1.73 -0.26 5.06
CA GLY A 42 1.75 0.88 5.99
C GLY A 42 2.48 2.13 5.52
N GLU A 43 2.78 2.29 4.23
CA GLU A 43 3.47 3.48 3.71
C GLU A 43 2.53 4.67 3.52
N LEU A 44 1.29 4.45 3.09
CA LEU A 44 0.30 5.50 2.79
C LEU A 44 -0.87 5.46 3.78
N PHE A 45 -1.35 4.27 4.14
CA PHE A 45 -2.53 4.10 4.98
C PHE A 45 -2.49 4.85 6.34
N PRO A 46 -1.36 4.90 7.10
CA PRO A 46 -1.30 5.63 8.38
C PRO A 46 -1.44 7.16 8.23
N TYR A 47 -1.15 7.70 7.04
CA TYR A 47 -1.17 9.14 6.81
C TYR A 47 -2.56 9.67 6.43
N VAL A 48 -3.46 8.77 6.02
CA VAL A 48 -4.85 9.07 5.63
C VAL A 48 -5.74 9.41 6.84
N ASP A 49 -6.77 10.25 6.64
CA ASP A 49 -7.82 10.52 7.64
C ASP A 49 -8.79 9.33 7.71
N LEU A 50 -8.63 8.46 8.72
CA LEU A 50 -9.50 7.32 8.95
C LEU A 50 -10.71 7.70 9.83
N ARG A 51 -11.92 7.46 9.32
CA ARG A 51 -13.18 7.75 10.03
C ARG A 51 -14.02 6.49 10.21
N PRO A 52 -14.41 6.15 11.45
CA PRO A 52 -15.35 5.06 11.67
C PRO A 52 -16.76 5.47 11.22
N VAL A 53 -17.47 4.55 10.55
CA VAL A 53 -18.86 4.77 10.10
C VAL A 53 -19.78 3.72 10.71
N PRO A 54 -20.81 4.12 11.48
CA PRO A 54 -21.62 3.15 12.21
C PRO A 54 -22.57 2.36 11.29
N ARG A 55 -23.15 2.96 10.24
CA ARG A 55 -24.18 2.35 9.38
C ARG A 55 -24.18 2.96 7.98
N GLY A 56 -24.83 2.28 7.02
CA GLY A 56 -25.01 2.77 5.64
C GLY A 56 -24.04 2.13 4.62
N ARG A 57 -24.45 2.08 3.35
CA ARG A 57 -23.61 1.63 2.22
C ARG A 57 -22.90 2.81 1.53
N THR A 58 -23.43 4.01 1.69
CA THR A 58 -22.87 5.25 1.19
C THR A 58 -22.60 6.18 2.36
N VAL A 59 -21.56 6.99 2.25
CA VAL A 59 -21.29 8.12 3.14
C VAL A 59 -21.47 9.37 2.32
N GLN A 60 -22.39 10.25 2.75
CA GLN A 60 -22.60 11.56 2.15
C GLN A 60 -22.14 12.61 3.15
N GLY A 61 -21.18 13.42 2.74
CA GLY A 61 -20.76 14.63 3.42
C GLY A 61 -21.05 15.86 2.57
N ALA A 62 -20.99 17.03 3.20
CA ALA A 62 -21.04 18.31 2.51
C ALA A 62 -19.71 19.04 2.72
N SER A 63 -19.08 19.54 1.65
CA SER A 63 -18.03 20.55 1.73
C SER A 63 -18.63 21.93 1.52
N VAL A 64 -18.18 22.90 2.33
CA VAL A 64 -18.56 24.30 2.17
C VAL A 64 -17.42 25.05 1.48
N GLY A 65 -17.72 25.73 0.37
CA GLY A 65 -16.78 26.60 -0.34
C GLY A 65 -16.45 27.85 0.47
N ASN A 66 -15.21 28.34 0.36
CA ASN A 66 -14.79 29.55 1.07
C ASN A 66 -15.33 30.80 0.36
N PRO A 67 -16.03 31.71 1.07
CA PRO A 67 -16.52 32.95 0.46
C PRO A 67 -15.36 33.91 0.16
N THR A 68 -15.41 34.57 -1.00
CA THR A 68 -14.45 35.61 -1.38
C THR A 68 -14.85 36.94 -0.75
N VAL A 69 -13.89 37.64 -0.13
CA VAL A 69 -14.08 39.00 0.42
C VAL A 69 -13.40 39.99 -0.52
N THR A 70 -14.15 40.98 -1.02
CA THR A 70 -13.66 42.01 -1.94
C THR A 70 -13.70 43.38 -1.27
N TRP A 71 -12.65 44.18 -1.48
CA TRP A 71 -12.54 45.57 -1.02
C TRP A 71 -12.82 46.54 -2.18
N GLY A 72 -13.37 47.73 -1.90
CA GLY A 72 -13.49 48.81 -2.89
C GLY A 72 -14.77 48.86 -3.73
N THR A 73 -15.84 48.20 -3.29
CA THR A 73 -17.15 48.28 -3.96
C THR A 73 -17.73 49.69 -3.81
N ALA A 74 -17.91 50.40 -4.93
CA ALA A 74 -18.49 51.75 -4.93
C ALA A 74 -19.97 51.71 -4.52
N GLU A 75 -20.46 52.76 -3.87
CA GLU A 75 -21.87 52.88 -3.51
C GLU A 75 -22.75 52.77 -4.77
N GLY A 76 -23.77 51.91 -4.72
CA GLY A 76 -24.65 51.62 -5.86
C GLY A 76 -24.17 50.53 -6.83
N THR A 77 -23.00 49.92 -6.60
CA THR A 77 -22.56 48.75 -7.40
C THR A 77 -22.99 47.43 -6.76
N ALA A 78 -23.55 46.53 -7.57
CA ALA A 78 -23.96 45.22 -7.10
C ALA A 78 -22.73 44.41 -6.69
N ILE A 79 -22.71 43.95 -5.44
CA ILE A 79 -21.69 43.01 -4.94
C ILE A 79 -21.88 41.68 -5.68
N SER A 80 -20.79 41.09 -6.17
CA SER A 80 -20.84 39.74 -6.77
C SER A 80 -21.35 38.75 -5.73
N LEU A 81 -22.54 38.20 -5.96
CA LEU A 81 -23.13 37.17 -5.11
C LEU A 81 -22.30 35.89 -5.23
N PHE A 82 -21.92 35.31 -4.10
CA PHE A 82 -21.36 33.96 -4.08
C PHE A 82 -22.47 32.97 -4.45
N ASN A 83 -22.29 32.23 -5.55
CA ASN A 83 -23.30 31.30 -6.03
C ASN A 83 -23.49 30.16 -5.00
N THR A 84 -24.72 29.96 -4.52
CA THR A 84 -25.06 28.90 -3.57
C THR A 84 -24.91 27.49 -4.16
N SER A 85 -24.96 27.36 -5.49
CA SER A 85 -24.71 26.09 -6.20
C SER A 85 -23.26 25.62 -6.11
N SER A 86 -22.30 26.51 -5.82
CA SER A 86 -20.89 26.20 -5.57
C SER A 86 -20.52 26.27 -4.09
N LEU A 87 -21.46 26.67 -3.22
CA LEU A 87 -21.24 26.77 -1.77
C LEU A 87 -21.26 25.41 -1.09
N ILE A 88 -22.11 24.49 -1.53
CA ILE A 88 -22.25 23.17 -0.92
C ILE A 88 -22.05 22.12 -2.01
N ALA A 89 -20.97 21.35 -1.90
CA ALA A 89 -20.71 20.20 -2.78
C ALA A 89 -20.84 18.89 -2.00
N GLU A 90 -21.37 17.85 -2.65
CA GLU A 90 -21.50 16.51 -2.08
C GLU A 90 -20.15 15.80 -2.11
N ILE A 91 -19.69 15.34 -0.95
CA ILE A 91 -18.58 14.39 -0.81
C ILE A 91 -19.22 13.03 -0.55
N GLY A 92 -19.50 12.29 -1.63
CA GLY A 92 -20.16 10.99 -1.60
C GLY A 92 -19.19 9.84 -1.87
N THR A 93 -19.07 8.85 -0.99
CA THR A 93 -18.28 7.62 -1.27
C THR A 93 -19.07 6.36 -0.93
N THR A 94 -18.86 5.32 -1.74
CA THR A 94 -19.48 4.00 -1.54
C THR A 94 -18.54 3.13 -0.70
N ILE A 95 -19.13 2.32 0.18
CA ILE A 95 -18.40 1.37 1.03
C ILE A 95 -18.37 0.01 0.34
N HIS A 96 -17.17 -0.49 0.08
CA HIS A 96 -16.88 -1.73 -0.61
C HIS A 96 -16.49 -2.84 0.38
N PRO A 97 -17.01 -4.08 0.20
CA PRO A 97 -16.55 -5.23 0.97
C PRO A 97 -15.22 -5.75 0.43
N VAL A 98 -14.29 -6.03 1.34
CA VAL A 98 -13.07 -6.79 1.07
C VAL A 98 -13.23 -8.15 1.75
N VAL A 99 -13.00 -9.23 1.00
CA VAL A 99 -13.17 -10.60 1.49
C VAL A 99 -11.99 -11.47 1.09
N ALA A 100 -11.56 -12.33 2.00
CA ALA A 100 -10.62 -13.42 1.73
C ALA A 100 -11.20 -14.70 2.33
N ALA A 101 -11.11 -15.81 1.60
CA ALA A 101 -11.57 -17.10 2.07
C ALA A 101 -10.52 -18.16 1.71
N ILE A 102 -10.15 -19.00 2.68
CA ILE A 102 -9.20 -20.09 2.49
C ILE A 102 -9.82 -21.37 3.01
N GLU A 103 -9.88 -22.40 2.17
CA GLU A 103 -10.23 -23.75 2.57
C GLU A 103 -8.97 -24.48 3.04
N VAL A 104 -9.04 -25.10 4.22
CA VAL A 104 -7.94 -25.85 4.82
C VAL A 104 -8.45 -27.22 5.24
N GLY A 105 -7.67 -28.28 4.99
CA GLY A 105 -8.00 -29.63 5.45
C GLY A 105 -8.02 -29.72 6.98
N ARG A 106 -9.05 -30.35 7.56
CA ARG A 106 -9.14 -30.49 9.02
C ARG A 106 -8.05 -31.40 9.58
N ASP A 107 -7.69 -32.45 8.86
CA ASP A 107 -6.60 -33.35 9.25
C ASP A 107 -5.25 -32.63 9.17
N PHE A 108 -5.06 -31.76 8.19
CA PHE A 108 -3.87 -30.91 8.09
C PHE A 108 -3.75 -29.90 9.24
N LEU A 109 -4.88 -29.31 9.69
CA LEU A 109 -4.88 -28.43 10.87
C LEU A 109 -4.64 -29.20 12.18
N ALA A 110 -4.98 -30.49 12.25
CA ALA A 110 -4.80 -31.32 13.44
C ALA A 110 -3.38 -31.91 13.53
N ASP A 111 -2.80 -32.27 12.38
CA ASP A 111 -1.50 -32.96 12.29
C ASP A 111 -0.31 -31.99 12.13
N ALA A 112 -0.56 -30.71 11.83
CA ALA A 112 0.50 -29.72 11.72
C ALA A 112 1.15 -29.44 13.09
N ALA A 113 2.46 -29.68 13.18
CA ALA A 113 3.27 -29.35 14.36
C ALA A 113 3.44 -27.83 14.56
N ALA A 114 3.31 -27.04 13.47
CA ALA A 114 3.29 -25.58 13.50
C ALA A 114 1.84 -25.06 13.60
N ASP A 115 1.64 -23.94 14.30
CA ASP A 115 0.34 -23.26 14.41
C ASP A 115 -0.04 -22.58 13.07
N VAL A 116 -0.41 -23.40 12.08
CA VAL A 116 -0.79 -22.98 10.74
C VAL A 116 -2.00 -22.04 10.77
N GLY A 117 -2.91 -22.22 11.73
CA GLY A 117 -4.09 -21.37 11.88
C GLY A 117 -3.72 -19.92 12.23
N ARG A 118 -2.78 -19.73 13.16
CA ARG A 118 -2.27 -18.40 13.50
C ARG A 118 -1.48 -17.78 12.35
N VAL A 119 -0.59 -18.54 11.69
CA VAL A 119 0.21 -18.02 10.58
C VAL A 119 -0.67 -17.59 9.40
N LEU A 120 -1.70 -18.36 9.06
CA LEU A 120 -2.66 -17.97 8.03
C LEU A 120 -3.42 -16.69 8.40
N THR A 121 -3.81 -16.55 9.66
CA THR A 121 -4.48 -15.35 10.16
C THR A 121 -3.59 -14.11 10.07
N GLU A 122 -2.31 -14.24 10.44
CA GLU A 122 -1.32 -13.16 10.36
C GLU A 122 -1.06 -12.74 8.91
N ASN A 123 -0.88 -13.72 8.00
CA ASN A 123 -0.65 -13.47 6.58
C ASN A 123 -1.83 -12.76 5.92
N ILE A 124 -3.07 -13.14 6.23
CA ILE A 124 -4.26 -12.45 5.70
C ILE A 124 -4.37 -11.02 6.26
N GLY A 125 -3.99 -10.81 7.53
CA GLY A 125 -3.91 -9.47 8.12
C GLY A 125 -2.91 -8.58 7.38
N GLN A 126 -1.72 -9.09 7.06
CA GLN A 126 -0.71 -8.37 6.29
C GLN A 126 -1.18 -8.09 4.85
N ALA A 127 -1.80 -9.07 4.19
CA ALA A 127 -2.35 -8.90 2.85
C ALA A 127 -3.45 -7.83 2.81
N LEU A 128 -4.33 -7.77 3.81
CA LEU A 128 -5.34 -6.72 3.91
C LEU A 128 -4.70 -5.33 4.07
N MET A 129 -3.63 -5.22 4.87
CA MET A 129 -2.92 -3.94 5.06
C MET A 129 -2.19 -3.51 3.79
N ALA A 130 -1.59 -4.45 3.03
CA ALA A 130 -0.99 -4.18 1.72
C ALA A 130 -2.04 -3.65 0.74
N GLU A 131 -3.20 -4.29 0.70
CA GLU A 131 -4.29 -3.93 -0.20
C GLU A 131 -4.87 -2.54 0.12
N LEU A 132 -5.03 -2.21 1.40
CA LEU A 132 -5.45 -0.88 1.82
C LEU A 132 -4.44 0.19 1.40
N ASP A 133 -3.15 -0.15 1.37
CA ASP A 133 -2.08 0.75 0.94
C ASP A 133 -2.07 0.95 -0.58
N ARG A 134 -2.36 -0.11 -1.36
CA ARG A 134 -2.50 -0.06 -2.83
C ARG A 134 -3.69 0.80 -3.28
N ILE A 135 -4.81 0.69 -2.56
CA ILE A 135 -6.06 1.35 -2.93
C ILE A 135 -5.95 2.88 -2.78
N VAL A 136 -5.18 3.39 -1.83
CA VAL A 136 -5.01 4.84 -1.61
C VAL A 136 -4.51 5.56 -2.88
N PRO A 137 -3.45 5.12 -3.58
CA PRO A 137 -3.04 5.72 -4.84
C PRO A 137 -3.87 5.23 -6.04
N ASN A 138 -4.11 3.92 -6.18
CA ASN A 138 -4.56 3.33 -7.45
C ASN A 138 -6.01 2.83 -7.47
N GLY A 139 -6.77 3.02 -6.40
CA GLY A 139 -8.16 2.58 -6.32
C GLY A 139 -9.03 3.04 -7.50
N ASN A 140 -9.84 2.15 -8.06
CA ASN A 140 -10.64 2.44 -9.26
C ASN A 140 -11.97 3.17 -9.01
N GLY A 141 -12.45 3.27 -7.76
CA GLY A 141 -13.69 3.96 -7.40
C GLY A 141 -15.01 3.26 -7.81
N LEU A 142 -14.96 2.12 -8.50
CA LEU A 142 -16.11 1.36 -8.98
C LEU A 142 -16.37 0.10 -8.15
N THR A 143 -15.35 -0.77 -8.03
CA THR A 143 -15.41 -2.02 -7.25
C THR A 143 -14.70 -1.90 -5.91
N GLU A 144 -13.87 -0.88 -5.77
CA GLU A 144 -13.03 -0.56 -4.62
C GLU A 144 -13.04 0.96 -4.39
N PRO A 145 -12.54 1.46 -3.24
CA PRO A 145 -12.43 2.90 -2.99
C PRO A 145 -11.67 3.65 -4.10
N GLY A 146 -11.94 4.95 -4.26
CA GLY A 146 -11.27 5.77 -5.27
C GLY A 146 -9.83 6.13 -4.84
N GLY A 147 -8.87 5.94 -5.74
CA GLY A 147 -7.47 6.29 -5.54
C GLY A 147 -7.13 7.71 -5.96
N ILE A 148 -5.99 8.22 -5.51
CA ILE A 148 -5.49 9.57 -5.82
C ILE A 148 -5.27 9.77 -7.32
N PHE A 149 -4.69 8.80 -8.03
CA PHE A 149 -4.40 8.92 -9.47
C PHE A 149 -5.66 8.93 -10.35
N ASN A 150 -6.77 8.38 -9.84
CA ASN A 150 -8.05 8.31 -10.54
C ASN A 150 -9.06 9.36 -10.04
N ALA A 151 -8.68 10.19 -9.06
CA ALA A 151 -9.58 11.18 -8.46
C ALA A 151 -9.78 12.40 -9.38
N SER A 152 -11.03 12.84 -9.51
CA SER A 152 -11.37 14.06 -10.24
C SER A 152 -10.94 15.32 -9.46
N GLY A 153 -10.53 16.36 -10.19
CA GLY A 153 -10.16 17.65 -9.60
C GLY A 153 -8.73 17.70 -9.06
N THR A 154 -7.94 16.65 -9.26
CA THR A 154 -6.49 16.69 -8.99
C THR A 154 -5.78 17.54 -10.05
N ILE A 155 -4.66 18.15 -9.66
CA ILE A 155 -3.88 19.01 -10.56
C ILE A 155 -2.97 18.13 -11.42
N ALA A 156 -3.25 18.05 -12.72
CA ALA A 156 -2.39 17.34 -13.65
C ALA A 156 -1.14 18.17 -13.98
N VAL A 157 0.03 17.58 -13.78
CA VAL A 157 1.34 18.14 -14.16
C VAL A 157 1.95 17.19 -15.19
N ASN A 158 2.31 17.73 -16.35
CA ASN A 158 3.04 16.97 -17.36
C ASN A 158 4.54 17.11 -17.10
N SER A 159 5.28 16.04 -17.33
CA SER A 159 6.74 16.08 -17.33
C SER A 159 7.26 16.87 -18.53
N GLU A 160 8.38 17.57 -18.34
CA GLU A 160 9.04 18.37 -19.39
C GLU A 160 9.44 17.50 -20.61
N ASN A 161 9.87 16.26 -20.34
CA ASN A 161 10.26 15.30 -21.36
C ASN A 161 9.11 14.42 -21.88
N ASN A 162 7.90 14.59 -21.36
CA ASN A 162 6.73 13.74 -21.63
C ASN A 162 7.12 12.24 -21.55
N THR A 163 6.53 11.41 -22.41
CA THR A 163 6.87 9.98 -22.52
C THR A 163 8.25 9.69 -23.13
N ALA A 164 9.02 10.71 -23.53
CA ALA A 164 10.24 10.54 -24.32
C ALA A 164 11.55 10.56 -23.50
N GLY A 165 11.51 10.87 -22.20
CA GLY A 165 12.73 10.95 -21.41
C GLY A 165 12.51 11.03 -19.90
N PRO A 166 13.56 10.76 -19.10
CA PRO A 166 13.47 10.66 -17.65
C PRO A 166 13.01 11.97 -17.02
N PRO A 167 12.35 11.90 -15.84
CA PRO A 167 11.93 13.10 -15.12
C PRO A 167 13.13 13.94 -14.68
N THR A 168 12.97 15.26 -14.78
CA THR A 168 13.96 16.26 -14.37
C THR A 168 13.69 16.75 -12.95
N LEU A 169 14.60 17.56 -12.37
CA LEU A 169 14.34 18.20 -11.09
C LEU A 169 13.12 19.14 -11.18
N ALA A 170 12.99 19.84 -12.30
CA ALA A 170 11.91 20.78 -12.55
C ALA A 170 10.53 20.09 -12.52
N ASP A 171 10.43 18.82 -12.94
CA ASP A 171 9.19 18.05 -12.87
C ASP A 171 8.75 17.81 -11.42
N TYR A 172 9.67 17.40 -10.54
CA TYR A 172 9.37 17.19 -9.12
C TYR A 172 9.13 18.50 -8.37
N GLU A 173 9.80 19.59 -8.76
CA GLU A 173 9.49 20.93 -8.27
C GLU A 173 8.11 21.39 -8.74
N THR A 174 7.74 21.15 -10.00
CA THR A 174 6.44 21.52 -10.53
C THR A 174 5.32 20.76 -9.83
N LEU A 175 5.50 19.45 -9.56
CA LEU A 175 4.60 18.69 -8.70
C LEU A 175 4.46 19.32 -7.30
N LEU A 176 5.58 19.66 -6.66
CA LEU A 176 5.56 20.29 -5.34
C LEU A 176 4.88 21.67 -5.36
N PHE A 177 5.12 22.50 -6.37
CA PHE A 177 4.63 23.89 -6.43
C PHE A 177 3.25 24.03 -7.07
N ALA A 178 2.77 23.01 -7.79
CA ALA A 178 1.39 22.92 -8.26
C ALA A 178 0.39 22.89 -7.10
N VAL A 179 0.75 22.23 -5.99
CA VAL A 179 -0.07 22.23 -4.79
C VAL A 179 0.01 23.58 -4.06
N GLY A 180 -1.15 24.18 -3.79
CA GLY A 180 -1.25 25.46 -3.09
C GLY A 180 -0.49 25.45 -1.75
N LYS A 181 0.16 26.57 -1.40
CA LYS A 181 0.97 26.70 -0.17
C LYS A 181 0.18 26.35 1.11
N GLN A 182 -1.13 26.58 1.11
CA GLN A 182 -2.03 26.25 2.22
C GLN A 182 -2.04 24.76 2.58
N TYR A 183 -1.78 23.88 1.63
CA TYR A 183 -1.72 22.43 1.86
C TYR A 183 -0.31 21.96 2.21
N ARG A 184 0.74 22.72 1.85
CA ARG A 184 2.16 22.36 2.04
C ARG A 184 2.66 22.66 3.45
N ASN A 185 2.00 22.06 4.43
CA ASN A 185 2.34 22.16 5.85
C ASN A 185 2.58 20.74 6.40
N PRO A 186 3.60 20.51 7.24
CA PRO A 186 3.78 19.24 7.96
C PRO A 186 2.51 18.68 8.61
N SER A 187 1.60 19.54 9.10
CA SER A 187 0.32 19.11 9.70
C SER A 187 -0.61 18.38 8.73
N MET A 188 -0.47 18.62 7.42
CA MET A 188 -1.29 18.06 6.35
C MET A 188 -0.74 16.73 5.82
N ARG A 189 0.39 16.26 6.37
CA ARG A 189 1.03 14.97 6.04
C ARG A 189 1.32 14.87 4.54
N CYS A 190 1.97 15.90 3.99
CA CYS A 190 2.37 15.89 2.59
C CYS A 190 3.45 14.85 2.34
N ALA A 191 3.31 14.14 1.23
CA ALA A 191 4.31 13.17 0.78
C ALA A 191 4.32 13.11 -0.75
N PHE A 192 5.48 12.75 -1.30
CA PHE A 192 5.57 12.20 -2.64
C PHE A 192 5.11 10.74 -2.64
N ILE A 193 4.42 10.33 -3.68
CA ILE A 193 3.90 8.98 -3.86
C ILE A 193 4.35 8.48 -5.23
N SER A 194 5.13 7.42 -5.27
CA SER A 194 5.50 6.72 -6.51
C SER A 194 5.96 5.30 -6.20
N ASN A 195 6.57 4.61 -7.15
CA ASN A 195 7.18 3.30 -6.92
C ASN A 195 8.72 3.38 -6.82
N ASP A 196 9.38 2.26 -6.50
CA ASP A 196 10.84 2.22 -6.37
C ASP A 196 11.58 2.64 -7.66
N THR A 197 11.02 2.32 -8.83
CA THR A 197 11.60 2.70 -10.13
C THR A 197 11.62 4.22 -10.30
N THR A 198 10.49 4.87 -10.05
CA THR A 198 10.33 6.33 -10.15
C THR A 198 11.13 7.03 -9.05
N TYR A 199 11.21 6.45 -7.84
CA TYR A 199 12.06 6.98 -6.78
C TYR A 199 13.54 6.92 -7.17
N ARG A 200 14.03 5.78 -7.67
CA ARG A 200 15.38 5.64 -8.19
C ARG A 200 15.68 6.67 -9.29
N ARG A 201 14.72 6.94 -10.19
CA ARG A 201 14.86 7.98 -11.22
C ARG A 201 15.02 9.36 -10.62
N SER A 202 14.23 9.72 -9.62
CA SER A 202 14.38 10.99 -8.89
C SER A 202 15.78 11.15 -8.27
N ARG A 203 16.36 10.06 -7.76
CA ARG A 203 17.72 10.06 -7.19
C ARG A 203 18.82 10.05 -8.24
N GLY A 204 18.54 9.56 -9.45
CA GLY A 204 19.47 9.50 -10.57
C GLY A 204 19.66 10.82 -11.32
N ILE A 205 18.93 11.87 -10.94
CA ILE A 205 19.04 13.20 -11.56
C ILE A 205 20.43 13.77 -11.27
N ARG A 206 21.14 14.13 -12.34
CA ARG A 206 22.53 14.62 -12.29
C ARG A 206 22.56 16.15 -12.27
N VAL A 207 23.59 16.70 -11.61
CA VAL A 207 23.83 18.17 -11.59
C VAL A 207 24.20 18.68 -12.97
N ASP A 208 24.92 17.87 -13.76
CA ASP A 208 25.32 18.22 -15.11
C ASP A 208 24.45 17.48 -16.15
N PRO A 209 23.68 18.20 -17.00
CA PRO A 209 22.77 17.61 -17.98
C PRO A 209 23.45 17.04 -19.24
N HIS A 210 24.78 17.11 -19.35
CA HIS A 210 25.49 16.59 -20.52
C HIS A 210 25.34 15.07 -20.68
N ALA A 211 25.33 14.62 -21.94
CA ALA A 211 25.16 13.23 -22.32
C ALA A 211 26.21 12.29 -21.69
N ILE A 212 25.81 11.03 -21.47
CA ILE A 212 26.70 9.97 -20.96
C ILE A 212 27.95 9.87 -21.86
N GLY A 213 29.13 10.21 -21.34
CA GLY A 213 30.42 9.99 -22.01
C GLY A 213 31.39 11.17 -22.09
N THR A 214 30.99 12.39 -21.74
CA THR A 214 31.95 13.49 -21.46
C THR A 214 32.40 13.39 -20.00
N THR A 215 33.39 14.17 -19.53
CA THR A 215 33.79 14.20 -18.11
C THR A 215 32.65 14.79 -17.26
N VAL A 216 31.62 13.98 -16.99
CA VAL A 216 30.37 14.39 -16.36
C VAL A 216 30.49 14.26 -14.85
N ASN A 217 30.18 15.33 -14.14
CA ASN A 217 29.97 15.26 -12.70
C ASN A 217 28.66 14.49 -12.44
N GLN A 218 28.77 13.19 -12.12
CA GLN A 218 27.63 12.31 -11.86
C GLN A 218 27.06 12.44 -10.45
N THR A 219 27.45 13.47 -9.70
CA THR A 219 26.92 13.70 -8.35
C THR A 219 25.40 13.92 -8.44
N PRO A 220 24.59 13.15 -7.69
CA PRO A 220 23.15 13.35 -7.62
C PRO A 220 22.79 14.73 -7.10
N VAL A 221 21.82 15.40 -7.73
CA VAL A 221 21.36 16.74 -7.31
C VAL A 221 20.74 16.71 -5.91
N LEU A 222 20.03 15.63 -5.59
CA LEU A 222 19.34 15.48 -4.31
C LEU A 222 20.24 14.88 -3.20
N GLY A 223 21.56 14.85 -3.41
CA GLY A 223 22.58 14.35 -2.48
C GLY A 223 22.88 12.85 -2.57
N LEU A 224 24.00 12.39 -2.02
CA LEU A 224 24.33 10.95 -1.91
C LEU A 224 23.80 10.34 -0.60
N ASP A 225 23.71 11.14 0.46
CA ASP A 225 23.41 10.68 1.82
C ASP A 225 21.93 10.26 2.02
N ALA A 226 21.07 10.62 1.08
CA ALA A 226 19.61 10.44 1.17
C ALA A 226 19.04 9.33 0.26
N ILE A 227 19.89 8.47 -0.34
CA ILE A 227 19.43 7.38 -1.24
C ILE A 227 18.49 6.40 -0.51
N ASN A 228 18.76 6.09 0.75
CA ASN A 228 17.94 5.17 1.56
C ASN A 228 17.03 5.90 2.57
N GLN A 229 16.96 7.23 2.51
CA GLN A 229 16.18 8.03 3.46
C GLN A 229 14.73 8.26 3.00
N TYR A 230 14.36 7.79 1.80
CA TYR A 230 13.02 7.91 1.23
C TYR A 230 12.44 9.32 1.37
N SER A 231 13.20 10.30 0.87
CA SER A 231 12.80 11.71 0.80
C SER A 231 13.16 12.35 -0.53
N THR A 232 12.33 13.30 -0.96
CA THR A 232 12.48 14.08 -2.19
C THR A 232 12.16 15.54 -1.87
N ILE A 233 13.11 16.45 -2.14
CA ILE A 233 12.97 17.91 -1.94
C ILE A 233 12.49 18.26 -0.50
N GLY A 234 13.04 17.56 0.51
CA GLY A 234 12.74 17.80 1.92
C GLY A 234 11.39 17.23 2.41
N TRP A 235 10.62 16.54 1.56
CA TRP A 235 9.39 15.87 1.94
C TRP A 235 9.56 14.34 1.94
N PRO A 236 8.79 13.60 2.77
CA PRO A 236 8.77 12.15 2.72
C PRO A 236 8.34 11.64 1.34
N HIS A 237 9.00 10.59 0.87
CA HIS A 237 8.62 9.85 -0.32
C HIS A 237 8.08 8.48 0.11
N ARG A 238 6.84 8.18 -0.24
CA ARG A 238 6.16 6.93 0.09
C ARG A 238 6.09 6.06 -1.15
N ILE A 239 6.57 4.84 -0.99
CA ILE A 239 6.65 3.87 -2.08
C ILE A 239 5.42 3.01 -2.05
N GLN A 240 4.77 2.88 -3.20
CA GLN A 240 3.76 1.87 -3.46
C GLN A 240 4.06 1.25 -4.82
N ASN A 241 4.48 -0.01 -4.82
CA ASN A 241 5.01 -0.68 -6.01
C ASN A 241 3.95 -1.05 -7.05
N ASP A 242 2.67 -1.01 -6.69
CA ASP A 242 1.57 -1.11 -7.66
C ASP A 242 1.37 0.16 -8.48
N VAL A 243 1.94 1.30 -8.09
CA VAL A 243 1.90 2.54 -8.89
C VAL A 243 2.68 2.34 -10.19
N GLY A 244 2.12 2.80 -11.30
CA GLY A 244 2.76 2.69 -12.61
C GLY A 244 4.14 3.35 -12.64
N ASN A 245 5.07 2.77 -13.40
CA ASN A 245 6.45 3.28 -13.54
C ASN A 245 6.55 4.68 -14.15
N SER A 246 5.47 5.19 -14.74
CA SER A 246 5.40 6.54 -15.30
C SER A 246 4.62 7.51 -14.41
N SER A 247 4.24 7.08 -13.21
CA SER A 247 3.34 7.84 -12.35
C SER A 247 4.03 8.29 -11.07
N ALA A 248 3.85 9.57 -10.75
CA ALA A 248 4.24 10.18 -9.49
C ALA A 248 3.17 11.17 -9.04
N ALA A 249 2.94 11.28 -7.74
CA ALA A 249 2.04 12.28 -7.18
C ALA A 249 2.70 12.99 -6.00
N PHE A 250 2.25 14.20 -5.73
CA PHE A 250 2.56 14.93 -4.50
C PHE A 250 1.27 15.54 -3.95
N GLY A 251 1.00 15.34 -2.66
CA GLY A 251 -0.17 15.94 -2.04
C GLY A 251 -0.30 15.70 -0.56
N ALA A 252 -1.30 16.36 0.03
CA ALA A 252 -1.61 16.26 1.45
C ALA A 252 -2.47 15.01 1.75
N LEU A 253 -1.86 13.95 2.27
CA LEU A 253 -2.56 12.69 2.58
C LEU A 253 -3.68 12.87 3.62
N ALA A 254 -3.63 13.92 4.45
CA ALA A 254 -4.72 14.27 5.35
C ALA A 254 -6.03 14.67 4.63
N LYS A 255 -5.95 15.00 3.33
CA LYS A 255 -7.11 15.32 2.47
C LYS A 255 -7.61 14.11 1.68
N TYR A 256 -6.97 12.96 1.82
CA TYR A 256 -7.57 11.69 1.46
C TYR A 256 -8.30 11.14 2.70
N ARG A 257 -9.56 10.75 2.55
CA ARG A 257 -10.37 10.24 3.66
C ARG A 257 -10.77 8.81 3.39
N MET A 258 -10.52 7.94 4.37
CA MET A 258 -10.95 6.56 4.34
C MET A 258 -11.96 6.29 5.45
N TYR A 259 -13.05 5.63 5.09
CA TYR A 259 -14.16 5.29 5.95
C TYR A 259 -14.11 3.81 6.29
N ARG A 260 -14.00 3.48 7.58
CA ARG A 260 -14.03 2.11 8.09
C ARG A 260 -15.41 1.81 8.67
N ARG A 261 -16.19 0.97 7.99
CA ARG A 261 -17.51 0.53 8.49
C ARG A 261 -17.41 -0.72 9.35
N GLN A 262 -16.64 -1.68 8.85
CA GLN A 262 -16.45 -2.96 9.51
C GLN A 262 -14.96 -3.22 9.45
N GLY A 263 -14.35 -3.35 10.63
CA GLY A 263 -12.99 -3.82 10.73
C GLY A 263 -12.84 -5.24 10.19
N MET A 264 -11.60 -5.72 10.18
CA MET A 264 -11.33 -7.12 9.91
C MET A 264 -12.10 -8.00 10.90
N GLN A 265 -13.02 -8.80 10.37
CA GLN A 265 -13.67 -9.89 11.08
C GLN A 265 -13.15 -11.19 10.54
N LEU A 266 -12.81 -12.08 11.45
CA LEU A 266 -12.27 -13.40 11.13
C LEU A 266 -13.21 -14.44 11.73
N GLU A 267 -13.60 -15.41 10.92
CA GLU A 267 -14.51 -16.47 11.30
C GLU A 267 -14.00 -17.79 10.74
N TRP A 268 -13.88 -18.79 11.62
CA TRP A 268 -13.63 -20.17 11.22
C TRP A 268 -14.96 -20.90 11.11
N VAL A 269 -15.28 -21.37 9.91
CA VAL A 269 -16.51 -22.11 9.61
C VAL A 269 -16.14 -23.57 9.35
N THR A 270 -16.61 -24.45 10.22
CA THR A 270 -16.43 -25.92 10.11
C THR A 270 -17.72 -26.64 9.75
N THR A 271 -18.82 -25.89 9.68
CA THR A 271 -20.17 -26.42 9.43
C THR A 271 -20.62 -26.05 8.02
N GLY A 272 -21.20 -27.01 7.31
CA GLY A 272 -21.66 -26.84 5.93
C GLY A 272 -21.69 -28.20 5.22
N GLN A 273 -22.72 -28.46 4.43
CA GLN A 273 -22.89 -29.77 3.80
C GLN A 273 -21.70 -30.17 2.92
N GLU A 274 -21.10 -29.20 2.21
CA GLU A 274 -19.92 -29.46 1.37
C GLU A 274 -18.62 -29.58 2.18
N LEU A 275 -18.39 -28.67 3.13
CA LEU A 275 -17.21 -28.66 4.00
C LEU A 275 -17.14 -29.92 4.87
N ALA A 276 -18.27 -30.32 5.46
CA ALA A 276 -18.38 -31.53 6.27
C ALA A 276 -18.18 -32.80 5.44
N ARG A 277 -18.67 -32.84 4.19
CA ARG A 277 -18.47 -33.98 3.29
C ARG A 277 -17.02 -34.11 2.79
N LYS A 278 -16.30 -32.99 2.68
CA LYS A 278 -14.91 -32.96 2.20
C LYS A 278 -13.87 -32.92 3.33
N ASN A 279 -14.29 -32.96 4.60
CA ASN A 279 -13.43 -32.81 5.78
C ASN A 279 -12.57 -31.53 5.76
N LEU A 280 -13.17 -30.40 5.35
CA LEU A 280 -12.50 -29.10 5.24
C LEU A 280 -13.01 -28.12 6.31
N ALA A 281 -12.17 -27.16 6.67
CA ALA A 281 -12.50 -25.97 7.44
C ALA A 281 -12.29 -24.74 6.56
N LEU A 282 -13.17 -23.73 6.69
CA LEU A 282 -13.08 -22.49 5.94
C LEU A 282 -12.69 -21.35 6.88
N LEU A 283 -11.59 -20.67 6.57
CA LEU A 283 -11.22 -19.40 7.18
C LEU A 283 -11.82 -18.27 6.34
N LEU A 284 -12.78 -17.52 6.90
CA LEU A 284 -13.40 -16.37 6.27
C LEU A 284 -12.91 -15.08 6.93
N VAL A 285 -12.39 -14.16 6.12
CA VAL A 285 -12.06 -12.80 6.53
C VAL A 285 -12.90 -11.80 5.75
N ARG A 286 -13.51 -10.86 6.47
CA ARG A 286 -14.35 -9.80 5.88
C ARG A 286 -14.03 -8.46 6.51
N ALA A 287 -13.88 -7.43 5.68
CA ALA A 287 -13.79 -6.04 6.09
C ALA A 287 -14.61 -5.15 5.14
N ARG A 288 -14.90 -3.91 5.54
CA ARG A 288 -15.64 -2.95 4.69
C ARG A 288 -15.07 -1.55 4.80
N PHE A 289 -14.62 -1.04 3.66
CA PHE A 289 -13.96 0.25 3.55
C PHE A 289 -14.53 1.06 2.38
N GLY A 290 -14.63 2.38 2.57
CA GLY A 290 -14.87 3.35 1.50
C GLY A 290 -13.78 4.41 1.55
N GLY A 291 -13.57 5.17 0.49
CA GLY A 291 -12.48 6.13 0.44
C GLY A 291 -12.51 7.00 -0.81
N GLN A 292 -12.06 8.23 -0.65
CA GLN A 292 -11.93 9.20 -1.74
C GLN A 292 -11.06 10.39 -1.32
N VAL A 293 -10.58 11.13 -2.32
CA VAL A 293 -10.00 12.46 -2.16
C VAL A 293 -11.12 13.44 -1.77
N VAL A 294 -10.92 14.20 -0.69
CA VAL A 294 -11.88 15.20 -0.19
C VAL A 294 -11.70 16.54 -0.89
N ASP A 295 -10.48 16.85 -1.30
CA ASP A 295 -10.07 18.13 -1.88
C ASP A 295 -9.04 17.86 -2.97
N GLY A 296 -9.43 18.02 -4.23
CA GLY A 296 -8.59 17.69 -5.39
C GLY A 296 -7.37 18.61 -5.52
N ASP A 297 -7.53 19.90 -5.18
CA ASP A 297 -6.46 20.91 -5.25
C ASP A 297 -5.31 20.65 -4.25
N ALA A 298 -5.53 19.75 -3.30
CA ALA A 298 -4.52 19.30 -2.36
C ALA A 298 -3.56 18.24 -2.93
N PHE A 299 -3.79 17.78 -4.17
CA PHE A 299 -3.01 16.76 -4.84
C PHE A 299 -2.61 17.20 -6.25
N SER A 300 -1.37 16.90 -6.60
CA SER A 300 -0.81 17.02 -7.95
C SER A 300 -0.36 15.65 -8.43
N VAL A 301 -0.58 15.37 -9.72
CA VAL A 301 -0.37 14.06 -10.31
C VAL A 301 0.34 14.21 -11.64
N MET A 302 1.34 13.37 -11.87
CA MET A 302 2.08 13.21 -13.12
C MET A 302 2.01 11.75 -13.53
N THR A 303 1.69 11.47 -14.80
CA THR A 303 1.45 10.10 -15.32
C THR A 303 2.32 9.73 -16.52
N ASP A 304 3.20 10.63 -16.92
CA ASP A 304 4.02 10.57 -18.12
C ASP A 304 5.53 10.53 -17.83
N CYS A 305 5.98 10.31 -16.58
CA CYS A 305 7.40 10.34 -16.20
C CYS A 305 8.20 9.07 -16.60
N GLN A 306 8.17 8.75 -17.90
CA GLN A 306 8.79 7.57 -18.48
C GLN A 306 10.31 7.71 -18.63
N SER A 307 10.99 6.59 -18.88
CA SER A 307 12.35 6.55 -19.41
C SER A 307 12.45 5.48 -20.47
#